data_AF-A0A956WFV0-F1
#
_entry.id   AF-A0A956WFV0-F1
#
_cell.length_a   1.000
_cell.length_b   1.000
_cell.length_c   1.000
_cell.angle_alpha   90.00
_cell.angle_beta   90.00
_cell.angle_gamma   90.00
#
_symmetry.space_group_name_H-M   'P 1'
#
loop_
_entity.id
_entity.type
_entity.pdbx_description
1 polymer ?
#
loop_
_entity_poly.entity_id
_entity_poly.type
_entity_poly.pdbx_seq_one_letter_code
_entity_poly.pdbx_strand_id
1 'polypeptide(L)'
;MARATRRLVLKRDNYRCTHCGAIEDLEVHHIVPRSAHGSNAPTNLTTLCSACHAQLHLADQRAGSEPASTSGRSDSEDECSRETA
;
A
#
# COMPACT_ATOMS: atom_id res chain seq x y z
N MET A 1 3.73 5.00 -11.36
CA MET A 1 3.62 6.48 -11.54
C MET A 1 4.99 7.09 -11.84
N ALA A 2 5.04 8.22 -12.56
CA ALA A 2 6.28 8.97 -12.78
C ALA A 2 6.66 9.83 -11.56
N ARG A 3 7.97 10.03 -11.32
CA ARG A 3 8.49 10.81 -10.18
C ARG A 3 7.96 12.26 -10.17
N ALA A 4 7.79 12.86 -11.34
CA ALA A 4 7.22 14.20 -11.50
C ALA A 4 5.76 14.27 -11.05
N THR A 5 4.95 13.27 -11.40
CA THR A 5 3.54 13.18 -11.00
C THR A 5 3.39 13.08 -9.49
N ARG A 6 4.23 12.28 -8.82
CA ARG A 6 4.22 12.18 -7.35
C ARG A 6 4.46 13.55 -6.70
N ARG A 7 5.48 14.30 -7.15
CA ARG A 7 5.78 15.64 -6.64
C ARG A 7 4.64 16.63 -6.90
N LEU A 8 4.00 16.56 -8.07
CA LEU A 8 2.87 17.43 -8.41
C LEU A 8 1.68 17.21 -7.48
N VAL A 9 1.31 15.94 -7.24
CA VAL A 9 0.20 15.58 -6.35
C VAL A 9 0.49 16.01 -4.91
N LEU A 10 1.69 15.75 -4.39
CA LEU A 10 2.10 16.22 -3.06
C LEU A 10 2.05 17.74 -2.95
N LYS A 11 2.53 18.47 -3.97
CA LYS A 11 2.49 19.94 -3.99
C LYS A 11 1.06 20.48 -4.06
N ARG A 12 0.18 19.85 -4.86
CA ARG A 12 -1.25 20.19 -4.94
C ARG A 12 -1.93 20.08 -3.57
N ASP A 13 -1.62 19.00 -2.85
CA ASP A 13 -2.21 18.69 -1.55
C ASP A 13 -1.47 19.40 -0.39
N ASN A 14 -0.60 20.38 -0.70
CA ASN A 14 0.21 21.14 0.26
C ASN A 14 1.08 20.29 1.19
N TYR A 15 1.49 19.10 0.74
CA TYR A 15 2.18 18.10 1.57
C TYR A 15 1.36 17.78 2.83
N ARG A 16 0.07 17.52 2.66
CA ARG A 16 -0.83 17.12 3.74
C ARG A 16 -1.70 15.95 3.30
N CYS A 17 -2.03 15.10 4.27
CA CYS A 17 -3.03 14.06 4.10
C CYS A 17 -4.38 14.71 3.82
N THR A 18 -5.02 14.33 2.72
CA THR A 18 -6.34 14.85 2.33
C THR A 18 -7.47 14.37 3.24
N HIS A 19 -7.25 13.29 4.00
CA HIS A 19 -8.25 12.69 4.87
C HIS A 19 -8.18 13.19 6.32
N CYS A 20 -6.97 13.30 6.90
CA CYS A 20 -6.79 13.67 8.31
C CYS A 20 -5.95 14.94 8.54
N GLY A 21 -5.32 15.49 7.48
CA GLY A 21 -4.48 16.69 7.59
C GLY A 21 -3.05 16.48 8.13
N ALA A 22 -2.66 15.23 8.43
CA ALA A 22 -1.28 14.90 8.84
C ALA A 22 -0.25 15.34 7.79
N ILE A 23 0.95 15.70 8.24
CA ILE A 23 2.04 16.21 7.38
C ILE A 23 3.23 15.26 7.29
N GLU A 24 3.19 14.17 8.07
CA GLU A 24 4.25 13.16 8.18
C GLU A 24 3.86 11.89 7.41
N ASP A 25 4.86 11.14 6.96
CA ASP A 25 4.73 9.86 6.25
C ASP A 25 3.69 9.86 5.11
N LEU A 26 3.85 10.82 4.19
CA LEU A 26 2.93 11.03 3.08
C LEU A 26 3.22 10.12 1.89
N GLU A 27 2.18 9.40 1.49
CA GLU A 27 2.16 8.50 0.36
C GLU A 27 1.09 8.91 -0.65
N VAL A 28 1.34 8.56 -1.91
CA VAL A 28 0.40 8.83 -3.00
C VAL A 28 -0.33 7.52 -3.31
N HIS A 29 -1.64 7.55 -3.13
CA HIS A 29 -2.54 6.42 -3.33
C HIS A 29 -3.39 6.61 -4.58
N HIS A 30 -3.71 5.51 -5.27
CA HIS A 30 -4.62 5.50 -6.42
C HIS A 30 -6.06 5.35 -5.93
N ILE A 31 -6.94 6.29 -6.28
CA ILE A 31 -8.36 6.23 -5.90
C ILE A 31 -9.04 5.05 -6.60
N VAL A 32 -8.82 4.91 -7.91
CA VAL A 32 -9.20 3.72 -8.67
C VAL A 32 -7.97 2.82 -8.79
N PRO A 33 -8.03 1.56 -8.31
CA PRO A 33 -6.90 0.65 -8.38
C PRO A 33 -6.57 0.30 -9.83
N ARG A 34 -5.32 -0.11 -10.05
CA ARG A 34 -4.86 -0.49 -11.40
C ARG A 34 -5.62 -1.68 -11.99
N SER A 35 -6.08 -2.60 -11.13
CA SER A 35 -6.91 -3.75 -11.52
C SER A 35 -8.24 -3.31 -12.14
N ALA A 36 -8.78 -2.17 -11.69
CA ALA A 36 -10.01 -1.57 -12.23
C ALA A 36 -9.74 -0.53 -13.33
N HIS A 37 -8.63 -0.64 -14.07
CA HIS A 37 -8.21 0.31 -15.11
C HIS A 37 -7.93 1.74 -14.61
N GLY A 38 -7.55 1.89 -13.34
CA GLY A 38 -7.15 3.16 -12.76
C GLY A 38 -5.98 3.82 -13.50
N SER A 39 -6.15 5.08 -13.91
CA SER A 39 -5.11 5.85 -14.59
C SER A 39 -4.04 6.36 -13.61
N ASN A 40 -2.84 6.65 -14.12
CA ASN A 40 -1.79 7.33 -13.36
C ASN A 40 -1.92 8.86 -13.41
N ALA A 41 -3.08 9.38 -13.82
CA ALA A 41 -3.32 10.80 -13.87
C ALA A 41 -3.36 11.39 -12.46
N PRO A 42 -2.88 12.62 -12.24
CA PRO A 42 -2.92 13.26 -10.92
C PRO A 42 -4.35 13.39 -10.36
N THR A 43 -5.37 13.34 -11.23
CA THR A 43 -6.79 13.33 -10.85
C THR A 43 -7.23 12.02 -10.20
N ASN A 44 -6.59 10.89 -10.52
CA ASN A 44 -6.85 9.58 -9.90
C ASN A 44 -5.90 9.29 -8.72
N LEU A 45 -5.13 10.29 -8.28
CA LEU A 45 -4.13 10.17 -7.22
C LEU A 45 -4.48 11.09 -6.06
N THR A 46 -4.35 10.57 -4.84
CA THR A 46 -4.57 11.32 -3.61
C THR A 46 -3.38 11.17 -2.65
N THR A 47 -3.10 12.21 -1.87
CA THR A 47 -2.08 12.19 -0.81
C THR A 47 -2.70 11.74 0.51
N LEU A 48 -2.13 10.70 1.12
CA LEU A 48 -2.55 10.15 2.41
C LEU A 48 -1.34 9.90 3.30
N CYS A 49 -1.52 9.96 4.62
CA CYS A 49 -0.50 9.48 5.55
C CYS A 49 -0.51 7.94 5.62
N SER A 50 0.60 7.35 6.08
CA SER A 50 0.73 5.89 6.24
C SER A 50 -0.44 5.25 6.99
N ALA A 51 -0.96 5.89 8.05
CA ALA A 51 -2.11 5.39 8.81
C ALA A 51 -3.41 5.35 7.97
N CYS A 52 -3.75 6.44 7.29
CA CYS A 52 -4.94 6.47 6.42
C CYS A 52 -4.77 5.56 5.20
N HIS A 53 -3.55 5.46 4.67
CA HIS A 53 -3.22 4.58 3.56
C HIS A 53 -3.44 3.11 3.95
N ALA A 54 -2.96 2.68 5.12
CA ALA A 54 -3.17 1.33 5.64
C ALA A 54 -4.66 1.03 5.89
N GLN A 55 -5.41 2.00 6.42
CA GLN A 55 -6.86 1.86 6.62
C GLN A 55 -7.62 1.66 5.31
N LEU A 56 -7.26 2.38 4.25
CA LEU A 56 -7.86 2.18 2.92
C LEU A 56 -7.53 0.80 2.34
N HIS A 57 -6.28 0.34 2.45
CA HIS A 57 -5.92 -1.00 2.02
C HIS A 57 -6.66 -2.08 2.81
N LEU A 58 -6.90 -1.86 4.11
CA LEU A 58 -7.69 -2.79 4.91
C LEU A 58 -9.17 -2.79 4.51
N ALA A 59 -9.72 -1.63 4.14
CA ALA A 59 -11.09 -1.51 3.66
C ALA A 59 -11.26 -2.16 2.27
N ASP A 60 -10.29 -1.98 1.38
CA ASP A 60 -10.30 -2.53 0.01
C ASP A 60 -10.13 -4.06 0.00
N GLN A 61 -9.32 -4.61 0.91
CA GLN A 61 -9.12 -6.07 1.07
C GLN A 61 -10.37 -6.86 1.45
N ARG A 62 -11.40 -6.22 2.00
CA ARG A 62 -12.70 -6.88 2.24
C ARG A 62 -13.49 -7.12 0.96
N ALA A 63 -13.09 -6.50 -0.16
CA ALA A 63 -13.76 -6.60 -1.45
C ALA A 63 -12.99 -7.44 -2.50
N GLY A 64 -11.72 -7.78 -2.29
CA GLY A 64 -10.95 -8.61 -3.21
C GLY A 64 -9.65 -9.12 -2.59
N SER A 65 -9.44 -10.43 -2.68
CA SER A 65 -8.23 -11.16 -2.26
C SER A 65 -6.94 -10.56 -2.82
N GLU A 66 -5.92 -10.44 -1.95
CA GLU A 66 -4.50 -10.83 -2.11
C GLU A 66 -3.57 -9.85 -1.34
N PRO A 67 -3.01 -10.25 -0.17
CA PRO A 67 -2.05 -9.44 0.57
C PRO A 67 -0.65 -9.58 -0.04
N ALA A 68 -0.10 -8.47 -0.53
CA ALA A 68 1.27 -8.43 -1.03
C ALA A 68 2.29 -8.35 0.12
N SER A 69 3.07 -9.43 0.25
CA SER A 69 4.52 -9.38 0.51
C SER A 69 4.99 -9.06 1.93
N THR A 70 5.00 -10.07 2.81
CA THR A 70 6.04 -10.18 3.84
C THR A 70 7.02 -11.28 3.45
N SER A 71 8.07 -10.90 2.74
CA SER A 71 9.29 -11.71 2.68
C SER A 71 9.97 -11.66 4.05
N GLY A 72 9.98 -12.78 4.77
CA GLY A 72 10.69 -12.97 6.04
C GLY A 72 11.07 -14.44 6.20
N ARG A 73 12.39 -14.69 6.22
CA ARG A 73 13.11 -15.96 6.10
C ARG A 73 12.94 -16.93 7.29
N SER A 74 13.05 -18.23 6.97
CA SER A 74 13.77 -19.33 7.64
C SER A 74 13.74 -19.45 9.17
N ASP A 75 13.31 -20.60 9.68
CA ASP A 75 14.19 -21.43 10.52
C ASP A 75 13.84 -22.92 10.39
N SER A 76 14.89 -23.74 10.42
CA SER A 76 14.86 -25.19 10.31
C SER A 76 14.54 -25.78 11.67
N GLU A 77 13.52 -26.62 11.78
CA GLU A 77 13.39 -27.50 12.93
C GLU A 77 13.36 -28.96 12.46
N ASP A 78 14.51 -29.56 12.71
CA ASP A 78 14.90 -30.95 12.66
C ASP A 78 13.95 -31.79 13.53
N GLU A 79 13.03 -32.56 12.95
CA GLU A 79 12.43 -33.70 13.66
C GLU A 79 11.81 -34.72 12.70
N CYS A 80 12.53 -35.82 12.45
CA CYS A 80 11.89 -37.13 12.30
C CYS A 80 12.80 -38.19 12.92
N SER A 81 12.78 -38.20 14.25
CA SER A 81 13.10 -39.38 15.02
C SER A 81 12.14 -40.52 14.65
N ARG A 82 12.73 -41.67 14.31
CA ARG A 82 12.33 -43.06 14.66
C ARG A 82 11.49 -43.90 13.68
N GLU A 83 11.89 -45.17 13.64
CA GLU A 83 11.18 -46.40 13.22
C GLU A 83 11.10 -46.67 11.69
N THR A 84 11.76 -47.68 11.12
CA THR A 84 11.56 -49.13 11.33
C THR A 84 12.55 -49.98 10.50
N ALA A 85 12.75 -51.23 10.95
CA ALA A 85 13.35 -52.42 10.32
C ALA A 85 14.85 -52.70 10.57
#